data_AF-A0A8T4MGL0-F1
#
_entry.id   AF-A0A8T4MGL0-F1
#
_cell.length_a   1.000
_cell.length_b   1.000
_cell.length_c   1.000
_cell.angle_alpha   90.00
_cell.angle_beta   90.00
_cell.angle_gamma   90.00
#
_symmetry.space_group_name_H-M   'P 1'
#
loop_
_entity.id
_entity.type
_entity.pdbx_description
1 polymer ?
#
loop_
_entity_poly.entity_id
_entity_poly.type
_entity_poly.pdbx_seq_one_letter_code
_entity_poly.pdbx_strand_id
1 'polypeptide(L)'
;MEICPKCGLPTPACVCEQIGKSSQRIRVANDKKRYGKIVTLVSGFDSTIDIKKIAKELKNRLACGGTMKDGVIELQGEHSKKIKPLLEKLGFDPESIE
;
A
#
# COMPACT_ATOMS: atom_id res chain seq x y z
N MET A 1 -1.73 -11.03 27.96
CA MET A 1 -2.84 -10.64 27.06
C MET A 1 -2.34 -9.44 26.29
N GLU A 2 -2.10 -9.54 24.99
CA GLU A 2 -1.67 -8.38 24.21
C GLU A 2 -2.88 -7.47 23.97
N ILE A 3 -2.71 -6.19 24.30
CA ILE A 3 -3.72 -5.15 24.21
C ILE A 3 -3.20 -4.13 23.21
N CYS A 4 -4.06 -3.71 22.28
CA CYS A 4 -3.69 -2.71 21.28
C CYS A 4 -3.46 -1.35 21.96
N PRO A 5 -2.29 -0.70 21.78
CA PRO A 5 -2.02 0.62 22.38
C PRO A 5 -2.85 1.76 21.75
N LYS A 6 -3.52 1.49 20.63
CA LYS A 6 -4.32 2.47 19.88
C LYS A 6 -5.77 2.55 20.37
N CYS A 7 -6.38 1.40 20.69
CA CYS A 7 -7.79 1.32 21.06
C CYS A 7 -8.05 0.63 22.40
N GLY A 8 -7.03 0.08 23.06
CA GLY A 8 -7.20 -0.62 24.35
C GLY A 8 -7.91 -1.97 24.27
N LEU A 9 -8.23 -2.47 23.07
CA LEU A 9 -8.87 -3.76 22.89
C LEU A 9 -7.84 -4.90 22.85
N PRO A 10 -8.19 -6.12 23.31
CA PRO A 10 -7.40 -7.31 23.05
C PRO A 10 -7.10 -7.48 21.56
N THR A 11 -5.89 -7.88 21.19
CA THR A 11 -5.46 -8.02 19.78
C THR A 11 -6.47 -8.75 18.87
N PRO A 12 -7.12 -9.85 19.30
CA PRO A 12 -8.12 -10.55 18.47
C PRO A 12 -9.38 -9.74 18.17
N ALA A 13 -9.72 -8.76 19.02
CA ALA A 13 -10.89 -7.88 18.86
C ALA A 13 -10.53 -6.52 18.25
N CYS A 14 -9.25 -6.28 17.93
CA CYS A 14 -8.78 -5.00 17.41
C CYS A 14 -9.00 -4.90 15.89
N VAL A 15 -9.69 -3.84 15.47
CA VAL A 15 -9.95 -3.53 14.04
C VAL A 15 -9.20 -2.27 13.56
N CYS A 16 -8.25 -1.76 14.33
CA CYS A 16 -7.54 -0.51 14.00
C CYS A 16 -6.82 -0.57 12.64
N GLU A 17 -6.28 -1.73 12.25
CA GLU A 17 -5.64 -1.89 10.94
C GLU A 17 -6.67 -1.80 9.79
N GLN A 18 -7.88 -2.35 9.96
CA GLN A 18 -8.94 -2.25 8.95
C GLN A 18 -9.47 -0.83 8.80
N ILE A 19 -9.74 -0.15 9.92
CA ILE A 19 -10.20 1.25 9.93
C ILE A 19 -9.14 2.15 9.27
N GLY A 20 -7.86 1.93 9.58
CA GLY A 20 -6.77 2.67 8.96
C GLY A 20 -6.75 2.48 7.45
N LYS A 21 -6.93 1.25 6.94
CA LYS A 21 -6.92 0.99 5.50
C LYS A 21 -8.11 1.58 4.76
N SER A 22 -9.30 1.61 5.36
CA SER A 22 -10.50 2.18 4.73
C SER A 22 -10.47 3.71 4.61
N SER A 23 -9.65 4.41 5.41
CA SER A 23 -9.58 5.88 5.36
C SER A 23 -8.55 6.45 4.39
N GLN A 24 -7.75 5.61 3.73
CA GLN A 24 -6.64 6.06 2.88
C GLN A 24 -7.14 6.58 1.54
N ARG A 25 -6.50 7.63 1.00
CA ARG A 25 -6.68 8.07 -0.39
C ARG A 25 -5.43 7.75 -1.18
N ILE A 26 -5.42 6.62 -1.85
CA ILE A 26 -4.24 6.09 -2.51
C ILE A 26 -4.20 6.60 -3.95
N ARG A 27 -3.01 7.01 -4.39
CA ARG A 27 -2.75 7.39 -5.79
C ARG A 27 -1.78 6.43 -6.44
N VAL A 28 -2.13 5.97 -7.64
CA VAL A 28 -1.33 5.10 -8.50
C VAL A 28 -0.98 5.84 -9.78
N ALA A 29 0.32 6.04 -10.01
CA ALA A 29 0.82 6.74 -11.19
C ALA A 29 1.92 5.94 -11.88
N ASN A 30 2.13 6.18 -13.16
CA ASN A 30 3.30 5.69 -13.87
C ASN A 30 4.30 6.86 -14.05
N ASP A 31 5.58 6.56 -13.91
CA ASP A 31 6.67 7.51 -14.18
C ASP A 31 7.72 6.87 -15.12
N LYS A 32 8.44 7.71 -15.86
CA LYS A 32 9.51 7.28 -16.78
C LYS A 32 10.86 7.64 -16.18
N LYS A 33 11.65 6.62 -15.85
CA LYS A 33 13.04 6.74 -15.41
C LYS A 33 14.01 6.75 -16.61
N ARG A 34 15.31 6.81 -16.31
CA ARG A 34 16.39 6.78 -17.31
C ARG A 34 16.21 5.59 -18.28
N TYR A 35 16.60 5.82 -19.54
CA TYR A 35 16.51 4.83 -20.61
C TYR A 35 15.07 4.37 -20.93
N GLY A 36 14.07 5.20 -20.64
CA GLY A 36 12.66 4.91 -20.93
C GLY A 36 12.04 3.82 -20.06
N LYS A 37 12.72 3.41 -18.98
CA LYS A 37 12.18 2.41 -18.04
C LYS A 37 10.97 2.97 -17.32
N ILE A 38 9.85 2.26 -17.38
CA ILE A 38 8.62 2.63 -16.67
C ILE A 38 8.69 2.11 -15.23
N VAL A 39 8.22 2.93 -14.30
CA VAL A 39 7.97 2.53 -12.91
C VAL A 39 6.54 2.89 -12.53
N THR A 40 5.96 2.14 -11.61
CA THR A 40 4.67 2.43 -11.00
C THR A 40 4.90 3.00 -9.60
N LEU A 41 4.27 4.13 -9.30
CA LEU A 41 4.32 4.83 -8.03
C LEU A 41 3.00 4.62 -7.29
N VAL A 42 3.06 4.25 -6.01
CA VAL A 42 1.89 4.13 -5.12
C VAL A 42 2.13 5.01 -3.90
N SER A 43 1.22 5.94 -3.64
CA SER A 43 1.35 6.96 -2.59
C SER A 43 0.01 7.23 -1.90
N GLY A 44 0.01 8.07 -0.86
CA GLY A 44 -1.21 8.45 -0.13
C GLY A 44 -1.50 7.63 1.12
N PHE A 45 -0.50 6.89 1.62
CA PHE A 45 -0.56 6.20 2.90
C PHE A 45 -0.25 7.18 4.04
N ASP A 46 -1.07 7.15 5.09
CA ASP A 46 -0.82 7.86 6.34
C ASP A 46 0.07 7.04 7.30
N SER A 47 0.37 7.64 8.45
CA SER A 47 1.20 7.03 9.50
C SER A 47 0.58 5.79 10.16
N THR A 48 -0.70 5.50 9.91
CA THR A 48 -1.39 4.33 10.46
C THR A 48 -1.13 3.06 9.66
N ILE A 49 -0.60 3.19 8.44
CA ILE A 49 -0.31 2.07 7.55
C ILE A 49 1.17 1.69 7.62
N ASP A 50 1.45 0.41 7.79
CA ASP A 50 2.79 -0.13 7.60
C ASP A 50 3.11 -0.24 6.09
N ILE A 51 3.62 0.86 5.52
CA ILE A 51 3.97 0.96 4.10
C ILE A 51 5.03 -0.09 3.72
N LYS A 52 5.92 -0.49 4.65
CA LYS A 52 6.94 -1.52 4.36
C LYS A 52 6.29 -2.88 4.12
N LYS A 53 5.28 -3.23 4.92
CA LYS A 53 4.48 -4.44 4.74
C LYS A 53 3.74 -4.42 3.39
N ILE A 54 3.11 -3.29 3.04
CA ILE A 54 2.42 -3.13 1.75
C ILE A 54 3.40 -3.26 0.57
N ALA A 55 4.55 -2.58 0.62
CA ALA A 55 5.56 -2.64 -0.42
C ALA A 55 6.10 -4.06 -0.63
N LYS A 56 6.35 -4.82 0.45
CA LYS A 56 6.78 -6.21 0.37
C LYS A 56 5.71 -7.08 -0.31
N GLU A 57 4.46 -6.89 0.06
CA GLU A 57 3.34 -7.65 -0.49
C GLU A 57 3.13 -7.39 -1.98
N LEU A 58 3.14 -6.12 -2.40
CA LEU A 58 3.04 -5.74 -3.81
C LEU A 58 4.19 -6.31 -4.65
N LYS A 59 5.44 -6.22 -4.16
CA LYS A 59 6.61 -6.80 -4.84
C LYS A 59 6.49 -8.31 -5.03
N ASN A 60 6.05 -9.03 -4.00
CA ASN A 60 5.85 -10.47 -4.07
C ASN A 60 4.77 -10.84 -5.08
N ARG A 61 3.62 -10.14 -5.08
CA ARG A 61 2.50 -10.44 -5.98
C ARG A 61 2.76 -10.07 -7.44
N LEU A 62 3.55 -9.03 -7.67
CA LEU A 62 3.88 -8.54 -9.02
C LEU A 62 5.21 -9.09 -9.56
N ALA A 63 5.93 -9.87 -8.75
CA ALA A 63 7.25 -10.42 -9.08
C ALA A 63 8.22 -9.35 -9.63
N CYS A 64 8.29 -8.20 -8.93
CA CYS A 64 9.08 -7.06 -9.38
C CYS A 64 9.99 -6.50 -8.29
N GLY A 65 11.07 -5.84 -8.72
CA GLY A 65 11.89 -5.00 -7.86
C GLY A 65 11.17 -3.71 -7.49
N GLY A 66 11.62 -3.07 -6.42
CA GLY A 66 11.05 -1.79 -5.99
C GLY A 66 11.57 -1.34 -4.64
N THR A 67 11.38 -0.06 -4.37
CA THR A 67 11.78 0.61 -3.13
C THR A 67 10.60 1.34 -2.51
N MET A 68 10.73 1.72 -1.24
CA MET A 68 9.83 2.66 -0.60
C MET A 68 10.68 3.82 -0.07
N LYS A 69 10.27 5.04 -0.41
CA LYS A 69 10.92 6.27 0.04
C LYS A 69 9.86 7.35 0.23
N ASP A 70 9.96 8.09 1.32
CA ASP A 70 9.11 9.28 1.59
C ASP A 70 7.60 8.99 1.48
N GLY A 71 7.16 7.83 1.95
CA GLY A 71 5.75 7.42 1.90
C GLY A 71 5.26 6.96 0.51
N VAL A 72 6.17 6.84 -0.46
CA VAL A 72 5.89 6.38 -1.82
C VAL A 72 6.55 5.03 -2.08
N ILE A 73 5.78 4.09 -2.61
CA ILE A 73 6.28 2.81 -3.10
C ILE A 73 6.55 2.95 -4.60
N GLU A 74 7.78 2.71 -5.02
CA GLU A 74 8.18 2.68 -6.43
C GLU A 74 8.42 1.22 -6.85
N LEU A 75 7.69 0.74 -7.85
CA LEU A 75 7.75 -0.61 -8.39
C LEU A 75 8.23 -0.58 -9.84
N GLN A 76 9.13 -1.49 -10.20
CA GLN A 76 9.66 -1.56 -11.57
C GLN A 76 8.63 -2.15 -12.53
N GLY A 77 8.40 -1.47 -13.66
CA GLY A 77 7.42 -1.87 -14.68
C GLY A 77 6.09 -1.12 -14.57
N GLU A 78 5.20 -1.41 -15.51
CA GLU A 78 3.86 -0.84 -15.60
C GLU A 78 2.84 -1.78 -14.96
N HIS A 79 2.40 -1.44 -13.75
CA HIS A 79 1.50 -2.28 -12.94
C HIS A 79 0.22 -1.58 -12.52
N SER A 80 -0.03 -0.35 -13.00
CA SER A 80 -1.19 0.47 -12.60
C SER A 80 -2.52 -0.29 -12.63
N LYS A 81 -2.76 -1.12 -13.67
CA LYS A 81 -3.97 -1.95 -13.81
C LYS A 81 -4.08 -3.09 -12.78
N LYS A 82 -2.94 -3.57 -12.26
CA LYS A 82 -2.87 -4.67 -11.29
C LYS A 82 -2.85 -4.18 -9.85
N ILE A 83 -2.42 -2.94 -9.59
CA ILE A 83 -2.26 -2.44 -8.22
C ILE A 83 -3.61 -2.25 -7.52
N LYS A 84 -4.59 -1.62 -8.19
CA LYS A 84 -5.92 -1.40 -7.61
C LYS A 84 -6.57 -2.68 -7.06
N PRO A 85 -6.71 -3.78 -7.83
CA PRO A 85 -7.30 -5.02 -7.31
C PRO A 85 -6.43 -5.73 -6.27
N LEU A 86 -5.12 -5.45 -6.23
CA LEU A 86 -4.25 -5.97 -5.17
C LEU A 86 -4.43 -5.23 -3.86
N LEU A 87 -4.54 -3.90 -3.89
CA LEU A 87 -4.80 -3.09 -2.71
C LEU A 87 -6.19 -3.37 -2.14
N GLU A 88 -7.20 -3.55 -2.97
CA GLU A 88 -8.54 -3.98 -2.54
C GLU A 88 -8.48 -5.30 -1.74
N LYS A 89 -7.75 -6.30 -2.26
CA LYS A 89 -7.52 -7.58 -1.54
C LYS A 89 -6.74 -7.42 -0.23
N LEU A 90 -6.01 -6.33 -0.05
CA LEU A 90 -5.31 -6.01 1.19
C LEU A 90 -6.16 -5.24 2.20
N GLY A 91 -7.40 -4.90 1.83
CA GLY A 91 -8.39 -4.24 2.66
C GLY A 91 -8.48 -2.72 2.47
N PHE A 92 -7.91 -2.17 1.40
CA PHE A 92 -8.09 -0.76 1.04
C PHE A 92 -9.40 -0.58 0.28
N ASP A 93 -10.03 0.58 0.44
CA ASP A 93 -11.27 0.91 -0.25
C ASP A 93 -11.01 1.13 -1.76
N PRO A 94 -11.67 0.38 -2.67
CA PRO A 94 -11.50 0.55 -4.11
C PRO A 94 -11.96 1.93 -4.62
N GLU A 95 -12.89 2.60 -3.94
CA GLU A 95 -13.35 3.94 -4.34
C GLU A 95 -12.33 5.04 -3.99
N SER A 96 -11.44 4.77 -3.04
CA SER A 96 -10.42 5.71 -2.59
C SER A 96 -9.05 5.55 -3.29
N ILE A 97 -8.97 4.65 -4.28
CA ILE A 97 -7.78 4.41 -5.11
C ILE A 97 -7.94 5.09 -6.47
N GLU A 98 -7.14 6.15 -6.69
CA GLU A 98 -7.05 6.98 -7.90
C GLU A 98 -5.88 6.56 -8.80
#